data_AF-A0A1G2CX35-F1
#
_entry.id   AF-A0A1G2CX35-F1
#
_cell.length_a   1.000
_cell.length_b   1.000
_cell.length_c   1.000
_cell.angle_alpha   90.00
_cell.angle_beta   90.00
_cell.angle_gamma   90.00
#
_symmetry.space_group_name_H-M   'P 1'
#
loop_
_entity.id
_entity.type
_entity.pdbx_description
1 polymer ?
#
loop_
_entity_poly.entity_id
_entity_poly.type
_entity_poly.pdbx_seq_one_letter_code
_entity_poly.pdbx_strand_id
1 'polypeptide(L)'
;MATTEKIQRITSKGQITLPIAWRRKMGTSTIVVRAKGDMLEISPLRTLDDEDEQWVTIFDAVRDNKGKGIPAKEISRILRKIDKK
;
A
#
# COMPACT_ATOMS: atom_id res chain seq x y z
N MET A 1 10.20 -12.19 -12.71
CA MET A 1 8.93 -12.39 -11.99
C MET A 1 8.30 -13.67 -12.51
N ALA A 2 7.84 -14.59 -11.66
CA ALA A 2 7.23 -15.83 -12.12
C ALA A 2 5.77 -15.55 -12.54
N THR A 3 5.45 -15.79 -13.81
CA THR A 3 4.09 -15.69 -14.34
C THR A 3 3.38 -17.01 -14.08
N THR A 4 2.35 -17.02 -13.22
CA THR A 4 1.51 -18.20 -13.01
C THR A 4 0.33 -18.15 -13.99
N GLU A 5 0.33 -19.05 -14.97
CA GLU A 5 -0.80 -19.23 -15.89
C GLU A 5 -1.65 -20.44 -15.49
N LYS A 6 -2.97 -20.26 -15.44
CA LYS A 6 -3.91 -21.35 -15.18
C LYS A 6 -5.14 -21.17 -16.07
N ILE A 7 -5.33 -22.10 -17.00
CA ILE A 7 -6.56 -22.20 -17.79
C ILE A 7 -7.63 -22.87 -16.92
N GLN A 8 -8.81 -22.26 -16.83
CA GLN A 8 -9.92 -22.79 -16.04
C GLN A 8 -11.26 -22.56 -16.74
N ARG A 9 -12.19 -23.49 -16.52
CA ARG A 9 -13.57 -23.33 -16.99
C ARG A 9 -14.32 -22.35 -16.10
N ILE A 10 -15.19 -21.56 -16.71
CA ILE A 10 -16.19 -20.77 -16.00
C ILE A 10 -17.27 -21.74 -15.51
N THR A 11 -17.73 -21.58 -14.27
CA THR A 11 -18.82 -22.42 -13.75
C THR A 11 -20.13 -22.13 -14.49
N SER A 12 -21.12 -23.00 -14.37
CA SER A 12 -22.45 -22.79 -14.96
C SER A 12 -23.13 -21.51 -14.48
N LYS A 13 -22.72 -20.96 -13.32
CA LYS A 13 -23.21 -19.70 -12.76
C LYS A 13 -22.37 -18.48 -13.18
N GLY A 14 -21.44 -18.63 -14.12
CA GLY A 14 -20.58 -17.53 -14.55
C GLY A 14 -19.44 -17.19 -13.59
N GLN A 15 -19.10 -18.07 -12.64
CA GLN A 15 -18.07 -17.79 -11.63
C GLN A 15 -16.70 -18.26 -12.10
N ILE A 16 -15.67 -17.48 -11.74
CA ILE A 16 -14.26 -17.85 -11.88
C ILE A 16 -13.64 -18.05 -10.50
N THR A 17 -12.77 -19.05 -10.36
CA THR A 17 -12.07 -19.30 -9.11
C THR A 17 -10.69 -18.67 -9.16
N LEU A 18 -10.34 -17.80 -8.22
CA LEU A 18 -8.98 -17.24 -8.15
C LEU A 18 -8.00 -18.22 -7.49
N PRO A 19 -6.75 -18.35 -7.98
CA PRO A 19 -5.73 -19.21 -7.37
C PRO A 19 -5.53 -18.89 -5.88
N ILE A 20 -5.49 -19.92 -5.05
CA ILE A 20 -5.35 -19.75 -3.59
C ILE A 20 -4.04 -19.07 -3.19
N ALA A 21 -2.94 -19.37 -3.91
CA ALA A 21 -1.65 -18.72 -3.68
C ALA A 21 -1.72 -17.21 -3.92
N TRP A 22 -2.41 -16.78 -4.98
CA TRP A 22 -2.62 -15.37 -5.28
C TRP A 22 -3.49 -14.70 -4.21
N ARG A 23 -4.62 -15.33 -3.83
CA ARG A 23 -5.49 -14.81 -2.76
C ARG A 23 -4.75 -14.65 -1.43
N ARG A 24 -3.96 -15.64 -1.03
CA ARG A 24 -3.13 -15.58 0.19
C ARG A 24 -2.10 -14.46 0.12
N LYS A 25 -1.47 -14.27 -1.03
CA LYS A 25 -0.48 -13.21 -1.25
C LYS A 25 -1.09 -11.81 -1.13
N MET A 26 -2.29 -11.62 -1.65
CA MET A 26 -2.94 -10.30 -1.66
C MET A 26 -3.61 -9.91 -0.35
N GLY A 27 -3.87 -10.88 0.55
CA GLY A 27 -4.37 -10.59 1.90
C GLY A 27 -5.77 -9.97 1.97
N THR A 28 -6.47 -9.83 0.85
CA THR A 28 -7.80 -9.19 0.78
C THR A 28 -8.87 -10.15 0.25
N SER A 29 -10.07 -10.05 0.79
CA SER A 29 -11.28 -10.72 0.31
C SER A 29 -12.03 -9.90 -0.75
N THR A 30 -11.62 -8.65 -0.97
CA THR A 30 -12.26 -7.71 -1.89
C THR A 30 -11.37 -7.44 -3.08
N ILE A 31 -11.96 -7.47 -4.28
CA ILE A 31 -11.25 -7.28 -5.55
C ILE A 31 -11.94 -6.20 -6.37
N VAL A 32 -11.17 -5.59 -7.27
CA VAL A 32 -11.66 -4.74 -8.33
C VAL A 32 -11.65 -5.55 -9.62
N VAL A 33 -12.76 -5.50 -10.35
CA VAL A 33 -12.90 -6.10 -11.68
C VAL A 33 -13.18 -4.98 -12.67
N ARG A 34 -12.28 -4.79 -13.65
CA ARG A 34 -12.43 -3.77 -14.70
C ARG A 34 -12.53 -4.43 -16.07
N ALA A 35 -13.51 -4.01 -16.86
CA ALA A 35 -13.60 -4.39 -18.26
C ALA A 35 -12.81 -3.41 -19.13
N LYS A 36 -11.97 -3.93 -20.01
CA LYS A 36 -11.21 -3.18 -21.01
C LYS A 36 -11.37 -3.90 -22.35
N GLY A 37 -12.38 -3.50 -23.12
CA GLY A 37 -12.76 -4.19 -24.35
C GLY A 37 -13.21 -5.62 -24.06
N ASP A 38 -12.49 -6.60 -24.61
CA ASP A 38 -12.69 -8.04 -24.43
C ASP A 38 -11.91 -8.63 -23.23
N MET A 39 -11.14 -7.80 -22.53
CA MET A 39 -10.33 -8.21 -21.39
C MET A 39 -10.99 -7.83 -20.05
N LEU A 40 -10.96 -8.77 -19.10
CA LEU A 40 -11.23 -8.50 -17.69
C LEU A 40 -9.92 -8.41 -16.92
N GLU A 41 -9.67 -7.27 -16.30
CA GLU A 41 -8.56 -7.04 -15.38
C GLU A 41 -9.05 -7.20 -13.94
N ILE A 42 -8.36 -8.04 -13.16
CA ILE A 42 -8.67 -8.30 -11.76
C ILE A 42 -7.49 -7.87 -10.90
N SER A 43 -7.75 -6.99 -9.94
CA SER A 43 -6.75 -6.52 -8.96
C SER A 43 -7.32 -6.60 -7.55
N PRO A 44 -6.48 -6.70 -6.50
CA PRO A 44 -6.96 -6.48 -5.14
C PRO A 44 -7.57 -5.07 -5.00
N LEU A 45 -8.59 -4.93 -4.16
CA LEU A 45 -9.01 -3.61 -3.72
C LEU A 45 -7.91 -3.04 -2.84
N ARG A 46 -7.37 -1.89 -3.23
CA ARG A 46 -6.49 -1.07 -2.38
C ARG A 46 -7.35 0.03 -1.77
N THR A 47 -7.34 0.13 -0.45
CA THR A 47 -7.89 1.30 0.25
C THR A 47 -6.89 2.45 0.18
N LEU A 48 -7.34 3.70 0.35
CA LEU A 48 -6.43 4.86 0.41
C LEU A 48 -5.37 4.68 1.51
N ASP A 49 -5.73 3.97 2.59
CA ASP A 49 -4.80 3.57 3.66
C ASP A 49 -3.63 2.68 3.16
N ASP A 50 -3.80 1.94 2.05
CA ASP A 50 -2.72 1.14 1.43
C ASP A 50 -1.79 1.99 0.55
N GLU A 51 -2.22 3.19 0.14
CA GLU A 51 -1.34 4.20 -0.47
C GLU A 51 -0.58 4.98 0.61
N ASP A 52 -1.13 5.09 1.81
CA ASP A 52 -0.50 5.69 2.99
C ASP A 52 0.62 4.83 3.61
N GLU A 53 0.76 3.53 3.31
CA GLU A 53 1.91 2.74 3.80
C GLU A 53 3.28 3.20 3.24
N GLN A 54 3.34 4.26 2.41
CA GLN A 54 4.58 4.92 1.98
C GLN A 54 5.02 6.10 2.87
N TRP A 55 4.50 6.25 4.09
CA TRP A 55 5.12 7.19 5.03
C TRP A 55 6.49 6.67 5.49
N VAL A 56 7.56 7.22 4.91
CA VAL A 56 8.90 7.07 5.47
C VAL A 56 8.98 7.97 6.70
N THR A 57 9.07 7.38 7.89
CA THR A 57 9.33 8.12 9.12
C THR A 57 10.74 8.73 9.08
N ILE A 58 10.85 9.96 8.59
CA ILE A 58 12.11 10.72 8.53
C ILE A 58 12.52 11.16 9.95
N PHE A 59 11.55 11.58 10.77
CA PHE A 59 11.77 12.01 12.15
C PHE A 59 10.97 11.14 13.10
N ASP A 60 11.68 10.43 13.97
CA ASP A 60 11.09 9.60 15.02
C ASP A 60 11.60 10.13 16.36
N ALA A 61 10.72 10.73 17.17
CA ALA A 61 11.13 11.32 18.44
C ALA A 61 11.71 10.28 19.42
N VAL A 62 11.25 9.02 19.36
CA VAL A 62 11.76 7.92 20.18
C VAL A 62 13.19 7.58 19.74
N ARG A 63 13.42 7.44 18.43
CA ARG A 63 14.73 7.16 17.83
C ARG A 63 15.72 8.31 18.00
N ASP A 64 15.27 9.53 17.71
CA ASP A 64 16.12 10.69 17.47
C ASP A 64 16.32 11.53 18.75
N ASN A 65 15.40 11.46 19.72
CA ASN A 65 15.50 12.22 20.98
C ASN A 65 15.03 11.45 22.22
N LYS A 66 15.05 10.11 22.21
CA LYS A 66 14.62 9.26 23.33
C LYS A 66 13.21 9.60 23.84
N GLY A 67 12.33 10.03 22.95
CA GLY A 67 10.96 10.44 23.25
C GLY A 67 10.84 11.78 23.99
N LYS A 68 11.94 12.53 24.15
CA LYS A 68 11.88 13.84 24.81
C LYS A 68 11.33 14.89 23.84
N GLY A 69 10.35 15.67 24.30
CA GLY A 69 9.88 16.84 23.56
C GLY A 69 10.95 17.92 23.46
N ILE A 70 10.89 18.72 22.39
CA ILE A 70 11.74 19.90 22.21
C ILE A 70 10.86 21.15 22.39
N PRO A 71 11.29 22.17 23.15
CA PRO A 71 10.53 23.42 23.26
C PRO A 71 10.33 24.11 21.90
N ALA A 72 9.16 24.71 21.68
CA ALA A 72 8.83 25.38 20.41
C ALA A 72 9.86 26.43 19.97
N LYS A 73 10.45 27.16 20.93
CA LYS A 73 11.53 28.12 20.68
C LYS A 73 12.77 27.48 20.06
N GLU A 74 13.10 26.27 20.50
CA GLU A 74 14.27 25.54 20.02
C GLU A 74 14.03 24.92 18.64
N ILE A 75 12.83 24.42 18.38
CA ILE A 75 12.41 24.00 17.03
C ILE A 75 12.50 25.18 16.05
N SER A 76 11.97 26.34 16.42
CA SER A 76 12.05 27.56 15.58
C SER A 76 13.49 27.97 15.27
N ARG A 77 14.39 27.83 16.25
CA ARG A 77 15.83 28.10 16.07
C ARG A 77 16.49 27.15 15.07
N ILE A 78 16.18 25.85 15.13
CA ILE A 78 16.71 24.84 14.22
C ILE A 78 16.22 25.08 12.80
N LEU A 79 14.92 25.30 12.61
CA LEU A 79 14.33 25.56 11.28
C LEU A 79 14.94 26.80 10.62
N ARG A 80 15.13 27.89 11.38
CA ARG A 80 15.80 29.12 10.88
C ARG A 80 17.28 28.93 10.51
N LYS A 81 17.96 27.93 11.07
CA LYS A 81 19.34 27.60 10.69
C LYS A 81 19.39 26.82 9.37
N ILE A 82 18.39 25.98 9.12
CA ILE A 82 18.26 25.20 7.89
C ILE A 82 17.90 26.12 6.72
N ASP A 83 16.97 27.06 6.92
CA ASP A 83 16.51 28.03 5.92
C ASP A 83 17.58 29.06 5.50
N LYS A 84 18.65 29.23 6.30
CA LYS A 84 19.76 30.15 6.01
C LYS A 84 20.88 29.53 5.14
N LYS A 85 20.66 28.33 4.62
CA LYS A 85 21.60 27.59 3.77
C LYS A 85 21.06 27.54 2.35
#